data_AF-A0A1Q7AS83-F1
#
_entry.id   AF-A0A1Q7AS83-F1
#
_cell.length_a   1.000
_cell.length_b   1.000
_cell.length_c   1.000
_cell.angle_alpha   90.00
_cell.angle_beta   90.00
_cell.angle_gamma   90.00
#
_symmetry.space_group_name_H-M   'P 1'
#
loop_
_entity.id
_entity.type
_entity.pdbx_description
1 polymer ?
#
loop_
_entity_poly.entity_id
_entity_poly.type
_entity_poly.pdbx_seq_one_letter_code
_entity_poly.pdbx_strand_id
1 'polypeptide(L)'
;MAEVVTRMRDAAAGYAPGQGRPLRGYLTALGAYAGLAGGLIGLARLTGRRAPERVPAHDVVLMSIATHKVSRMLAKDSVTSPLRAPFTRYQGPSGDAELGEEVRGTGLRHSVGELVSCPFCLSVWVATGFAAGLVFAPRFTRLVATTFTAVAVSDALQLGYAAAQQLPKRADPTS
;
A
#
# COMPACT_ATOMS: atom_id res chain seq x y z
N MET A 1 -20.30 10.52 -28.80
CA MET A 1 -19.03 10.77 -28.06
C MET A 1 -19.06 12.09 -27.28
N ALA A 2 -19.43 13.22 -27.89
CA ALA A 2 -19.53 14.52 -27.21
C ALA A 2 -20.52 14.53 -26.02
N GLU A 3 -21.69 13.90 -26.17
CA GLU A 3 -22.71 13.80 -25.11
C GLU A 3 -22.26 12.96 -23.90
N VAL A 4 -21.46 11.93 -24.15
CA VAL A 4 -20.88 11.10 -23.09
C VAL A 4 -19.81 11.88 -22.31
N VAL A 5 -19.01 12.68 -23.03
CA VAL A 5 -17.98 13.53 -22.43
C VAL A 5 -18.60 14.66 -21.60
N THR A 6 -19.71 15.26 -22.03
CA THR A 6 -20.43 16.27 -21.23
C THR A 6 -21.07 15.65 -20.00
N ARG A 7 -21.79 14.51 -20.12
CA ARG A 7 -22.33 13.80 -18.95
C ARG A 7 -21.25 13.38 -17.95
N MET A 8 -20.08 12.96 -18.41
CA MET A 8 -18.94 12.65 -17.53
C MET A 8 -18.36 13.88 -16.84
N ARG A 9 -18.33 15.05 -17.51
CA ARG A 9 -17.92 16.32 -16.89
C ARG A 9 -18.93 16.80 -15.84
N ASP A 10 -20.22 16.69 -16.13
CA ASP A 10 -21.27 17.10 -15.20
C ASP A 10 -21.36 16.18 -13.98
N ALA A 11 -21.22 14.86 -14.18
CA ALA A 11 -21.11 13.89 -13.09
C ALA A 11 -19.85 14.12 -12.24
N ALA A 12 -18.71 14.45 -12.86
CA ALA A 12 -17.48 14.77 -12.15
C ALA A 12 -17.58 16.09 -11.37
N ALA A 13 -18.27 17.09 -11.91
CA ALA A 13 -18.53 18.37 -11.26
C ALA A 13 -19.49 18.24 -10.06
N GLY A 14 -20.48 17.33 -10.16
CA GLY A 14 -21.44 17.05 -9.09
C GLY A 14 -20.93 16.12 -7.98
N TYR A 15 -19.86 15.34 -8.22
CA TYR A 15 -19.40 14.31 -7.28
C TYR A 15 -18.81 14.89 -5.98
N ALA A 16 -18.14 16.06 -6.03
CA ALA A 16 -17.60 16.72 -4.84
C ALA A 16 -17.36 18.23 -5.05
N PRO A 17 -18.39 19.09 -4.95
CA PRO A 17 -18.24 20.54 -5.06
C PRO A 17 -17.31 21.04 -3.95
N GLY A 18 -16.22 21.75 -4.32
CA GLY A 18 -15.33 22.43 -3.37
C GLY A 18 -14.21 21.59 -2.72
N GLN A 19 -14.16 20.27 -2.91
CA GLN A 19 -13.10 19.42 -2.31
C GLN A 19 -11.94 19.07 -3.25
N GLY A 20 -11.91 19.58 -4.48
CA GLY A 20 -10.74 19.46 -5.37
C GLY A 20 -10.27 18.02 -5.65
N ARG A 21 -11.13 17.01 -5.51
CA ARG A 21 -10.74 15.60 -5.70
C ARG A 21 -10.32 15.35 -7.16
N PRO A 22 -9.12 14.81 -7.42
CA PRO A 22 -8.62 14.62 -8.78
C PRO A 22 -9.21 13.35 -9.43
N LEU A 23 -10.50 13.35 -9.79
CA LEU A 23 -11.18 12.19 -10.41
C LEU A 23 -10.44 11.66 -11.65
N ARG A 24 -9.85 12.55 -12.46
CA ARG A 24 -9.04 12.15 -13.62
C ARG A 24 -7.84 11.31 -13.22
N GLY A 25 -7.20 11.63 -12.10
CA GLY A 25 -6.05 10.90 -11.60
C GLY A 25 -6.42 9.53 -11.03
N TYR A 26 -7.57 9.39 -10.37
CA TYR A 26 -8.08 8.08 -9.97
C TYR A 26 -8.46 7.21 -11.17
N LEU A 27 -9.09 7.78 -12.20
CA LEU A 27 -9.35 7.05 -13.44
C LEU A 27 -8.06 6.57 -14.11
N THR A 28 -7.00 7.38 -14.11
CA THR A 28 -5.70 6.95 -14.62
C THR A 28 -5.08 5.85 -13.76
N ALA A 29 -5.23 5.89 -12.43
CA ALA A 29 -4.75 4.83 -11.55
C ALA A 29 -5.52 3.51 -11.76
N LEU A 30 -6.84 3.56 -11.93
CA LEU A 30 -7.65 2.40 -12.28
C LEU A 30 -7.22 1.81 -13.64
N GLY A 31 -7.03 2.65 -14.64
CA GLY A 31 -6.56 2.22 -15.96
C GLY A 31 -5.17 1.58 -15.90
N ALA A 32 -4.25 2.17 -15.14
CA ALA A 32 -2.92 1.61 -14.92
C ALA A 32 -2.97 0.27 -14.19
N TYR A 33 -3.81 0.14 -13.17
CA TYR A 33 -3.99 -1.11 -12.44
C TYR A 33 -4.59 -2.21 -13.33
N ALA A 34 -5.65 -1.89 -14.09
CA ALA A 34 -6.27 -2.82 -15.02
C ALA A 34 -5.28 -3.26 -16.12
N GLY A 35 -4.49 -2.32 -16.65
CA GLY A 35 -3.44 -2.61 -17.63
C GLY A 35 -2.34 -3.50 -17.05
N LEU A 36 -1.87 -3.23 -15.83
CA LEU A 36 -0.89 -4.07 -15.14
C LEU A 36 -1.44 -5.48 -14.90
N ALA A 37 -2.63 -5.60 -14.30
CA ALA A 37 -3.25 -6.89 -14.01
C ALA A 37 -3.50 -7.69 -15.29
N GLY A 38 -4.05 -7.05 -16.34
CA GLY A 38 -4.24 -7.66 -17.65
C GLY A 38 -2.93 -8.08 -18.30
N GLY A 39 -1.89 -7.25 -18.22
CA GLY A 39 -0.55 -7.54 -18.73
C GLY A 39 0.11 -8.72 -18.02
N LEU A 40 -0.01 -8.81 -16.69
CA LEU A 40 0.49 -9.94 -15.91
C LEU A 40 -0.24 -11.24 -16.26
N ILE A 41 -1.57 -11.19 -16.41
CA ILE A 41 -2.37 -12.34 -16.84
C ILE A 41 -1.98 -12.75 -18.27
N GLY A 42 -1.82 -11.79 -19.18
CA GLY A 42 -1.38 -12.03 -20.56
C GLY A 42 0.01 -12.67 -20.59
N LEU A 43 0.96 -12.12 -19.86
CA LEU A 43 2.32 -12.65 -19.75
C LEU A 43 2.33 -14.07 -19.16
N ALA A 44 1.53 -14.35 -18.13
CA ALA A 44 1.40 -15.68 -17.57
C ALA A 44 0.91 -16.68 -18.63
N ARG A 45 -0.13 -16.30 -19.41
CA ARG A 45 -0.63 -17.12 -20.52
C ARG A 45 0.41 -17.35 -21.60
N LEU A 46 1.13 -16.30 -22.03
CA LEU A 46 2.16 -16.38 -23.06
C LEU A 46 3.37 -17.22 -22.63
N THR A 47 3.71 -17.20 -21.34
CA THR A 47 4.83 -17.98 -20.78
C THR A 47 4.42 -19.39 -20.34
N GLY A 48 3.17 -19.80 -20.60
CA GLY A 48 2.63 -21.11 -20.21
C GLY A 48 2.49 -21.30 -18.70
N ARG A 49 2.59 -20.23 -17.91
CA ARG A 49 2.46 -20.25 -16.46
C ARG A 49 0.98 -20.31 -16.09
N ARG A 50 0.63 -21.23 -15.18
CA ARG A 50 -0.73 -21.38 -14.66
C ARG A 50 -0.79 -20.82 -13.24
N ALA A 51 -1.93 -20.21 -12.91
CA ALA A 51 -2.20 -19.84 -11.53
C ALA A 51 -2.19 -21.11 -10.65
N PRO A 52 -1.76 -21.01 -9.38
CA PRO A 52 -1.82 -22.14 -8.46
C PRO A 52 -3.26 -22.64 -8.32
N GLU A 53 -3.48 -23.94 -8.39
CA GLU A 53 -4.81 -24.54 -8.18
C GLU A 53 -5.33 -24.33 -6.75
N ARG A 54 -4.40 -24.19 -5.79
CA ARG A 54 -4.71 -23.91 -4.38
C ARG A 54 -3.69 -22.93 -3.82
N VAL A 55 -4.18 -21.91 -3.13
CA VAL A 55 -3.36 -21.05 -2.28
C VAL A 55 -3.49 -21.58 -0.85
N PRO A 56 -2.43 -22.12 -0.24
CA PRO A 56 -2.53 -22.67 1.10
C PRO A 56 -2.75 -21.54 2.12
N ALA A 57 -3.47 -21.83 3.20
CA ALA A 57 -3.84 -20.81 4.19
C ALA A 57 -2.62 -20.08 4.81
N HIS A 58 -1.48 -20.76 4.96
CA HIS A 58 -0.25 -20.11 5.43
C HIS A 58 0.25 -19.03 4.47
N ASP A 59 0.18 -19.25 3.16
CA ASP A 59 0.59 -18.25 2.16
C ASP A 59 -0.34 -17.03 2.24
N VAL A 60 -1.65 -17.24 2.46
CA VAL A 60 -2.62 -16.14 2.66
C VAL A 60 -2.28 -15.31 3.89
N VAL A 61 -1.98 -15.96 5.03
CA VAL A 61 -1.61 -15.27 6.27
C VAL A 61 -0.30 -14.50 6.10
N LEU A 62 0.75 -15.15 5.59
CA LEU A 62 2.06 -14.53 5.35
C LEU A 62 1.93 -13.36 4.37
N MET A 63 1.24 -13.53 3.25
CA MET A 63 1.02 -12.45 2.29
C MET A 63 0.22 -11.31 2.90
N SER A 64 -0.76 -11.58 3.76
CA SER A 64 -1.56 -10.52 4.40
C SER A 64 -0.70 -9.67 5.33
N ILE A 65 0.08 -10.32 6.21
CA ILE A 65 0.97 -9.61 7.15
C ILE A 65 2.08 -8.89 6.38
N ALA A 66 2.72 -9.56 5.42
CA ALA A 66 3.76 -8.96 4.58
C ALA A 66 3.23 -7.78 3.77
N THR A 67 2.05 -7.90 3.16
CA THR A 67 1.42 -6.80 2.41
C THR A 67 1.17 -5.62 3.32
N HIS A 68 0.63 -5.84 4.52
CA HIS A 68 0.44 -4.78 5.49
C HIS A 68 1.75 -4.06 5.84
N LYS A 69 2.80 -4.82 6.20
CA LYS A 69 4.09 -4.25 6.57
C LYS A 69 4.77 -3.52 5.41
N VAL A 70 4.84 -4.13 4.23
CA VAL A 70 5.47 -3.52 3.05
C VAL A 70 4.73 -2.26 2.64
N SER A 71 3.40 -2.25 2.65
CA SER A 71 2.62 -1.07 2.25
C SER A 71 2.82 0.09 3.21
N ARG A 72 2.87 -0.17 4.52
CA ARG A 72 3.20 0.87 5.52
C ARG A 72 4.63 1.33 5.40
N MET A 73 5.58 0.42 5.23
CA MET A 73 6.99 0.76 5.06
C MET A 73 7.19 1.68 3.85
N LEU A 74 6.62 1.31 2.69
CA LEU A 74 6.71 2.14 1.49
C LEU A 74 6.04 3.51 1.68
N ALA A 75 4.87 3.55 2.32
CA ALA A 75 4.08 4.77 2.48
C ALA A 75 4.57 5.72 3.59
N LYS A 76 5.28 5.21 4.60
CA LYS A 76 5.52 5.94 5.85
C LYS A 76 6.96 5.91 6.34
N ASP A 77 7.79 4.95 5.94
CA ASP A 77 9.14 4.82 6.46
C ASP A 77 10.09 5.91 5.93
N SER A 78 10.89 6.47 6.83
CA SER A 78 11.96 7.42 6.52
C SER A 78 12.90 6.97 5.39
N VAL A 79 13.17 5.66 5.29
CA VAL A 79 14.06 5.09 4.26
C VAL A 79 13.50 5.30 2.84
N THR A 80 12.17 5.41 2.69
CA THR A 80 11.54 5.67 1.39
C THR A 80 11.31 7.16 1.13
N SER A 81 11.75 8.05 2.02
CA SER A 81 11.59 9.50 1.86
C SER A 81 12.17 10.03 0.54
N PRO A 82 13.31 9.56 0.00
CA PRO A 82 13.78 9.99 -1.32
C PRO A 82 12.82 9.69 -2.47
N LEU A 83 12.05 8.59 -2.38
CA LEU A 83 11.05 8.21 -3.37
C LEU A 83 9.80 9.10 -3.29
N ARG A 84 9.49 9.61 -2.09
CA ARG A 84 8.29 10.42 -1.80
C ARG A 84 8.53 11.93 -1.85
N ALA A 85 9.77 12.38 -1.66
CA ALA A 85 10.18 13.79 -1.71
C ALA A 85 9.67 14.59 -2.93
N PRO A 86 9.58 14.02 -4.14
CA PRO A 86 9.01 14.73 -5.29
C PRO A 86 7.50 14.93 -5.20
N PHE A 87 6.78 14.17 -4.37
CA PHE A 87 5.32 14.12 -4.32
C PHE A 87 4.73 14.60 -3.00
N THR A 88 5.51 14.71 -1.91
CA THR A 88 4.97 15.00 -0.56
C THR A 88 5.72 16.08 0.23
N ARG A 89 5.00 16.87 1.04
CA ARG A 89 5.47 17.83 2.07
C ARG A 89 5.68 17.08 3.35
N TYR A 90 6.93 17.05 3.82
CA TYR A 90 7.23 16.59 5.16
C TYR A 90 6.48 17.46 6.18
N GLN A 91 5.68 16.82 7.03
CA GLN A 91 4.88 17.46 8.08
C GLN A 91 5.38 17.12 9.49
N GLY A 92 6.43 16.31 9.63
CA GLY A 92 6.97 15.88 10.93
C GLY A 92 6.85 14.36 11.14
N PRO A 93 7.23 13.86 12.33
CA PRO A 93 7.01 12.47 12.72
C PRO A 93 5.51 12.18 12.93
N SER A 94 5.01 11.03 12.47
CA SER A 94 3.61 10.60 12.66
C SER A 94 3.45 9.33 13.50
N GLY A 95 4.54 8.78 14.02
CA GLY A 95 4.61 7.57 14.84
C GLY A 95 6.07 7.10 14.99
N ASP A 96 6.28 6.01 15.72
CA ASP A 96 7.62 5.41 15.85
C ASP A 96 8.15 4.97 14.48
N ALA A 97 9.21 5.63 14.03
CA ALA A 97 9.82 5.45 12.69
C ALA A 97 8.91 5.75 11.48
N GLU A 98 7.77 6.44 11.66
CA GLU A 98 6.87 6.85 10.58
C GLU A 98 6.87 8.38 10.36
N LEU A 99 6.87 8.80 9.08
CA LEU A 99 6.81 10.21 8.69
C LEU A 99 5.39 10.61 8.26
N GLY A 100 4.93 11.74 8.80
CA GLY A 100 3.76 12.48 8.34
C GLY A 100 4.11 13.26 7.09
N GLU A 101 3.38 13.02 6.01
CA GLU A 101 3.65 13.61 4.70
C GLU A 101 2.34 13.98 4.01
N GLU A 102 2.27 15.20 3.48
CA GLU A 102 1.09 15.73 2.77
C GLU A 102 1.35 15.82 1.28
N VAL A 103 0.41 15.36 0.46
CA VAL A 103 0.58 15.34 -1.00
C VAL A 103 0.72 16.76 -1.56
N ARG A 104 1.73 16.97 -2.41
CA ARG A 104 1.96 18.23 -3.14
C ARG A 104 1.56 18.11 -4.61
N GLY A 105 1.18 19.25 -5.18
CA GLY A 105 0.94 19.38 -6.62
C GLY A 105 -0.49 19.09 -7.02
N THR A 106 -0.76 19.16 -8.32
CA THR A 106 -2.11 19.03 -8.91
C THR A 106 -2.13 17.92 -9.97
N GLY A 107 -3.32 17.43 -10.29
CA GLY A 107 -3.52 16.43 -11.35
C GLY A 107 -2.81 15.09 -11.07
N LEU A 108 -2.06 14.58 -12.05
CA LEU A 108 -1.39 13.28 -11.98
C LEU A 108 -0.35 13.19 -10.84
N ARG A 109 0.39 14.27 -10.59
CA ARG A 109 1.39 14.32 -9.50
C ARG A 109 0.71 14.16 -8.14
N HIS A 110 -0.47 14.75 -7.98
CA HIS A 110 -1.27 14.61 -6.77
C HIS A 110 -1.75 13.17 -6.59
N SER A 111 -2.32 12.55 -7.62
CA SER A 111 -2.84 11.18 -7.49
C SER A 111 -1.75 10.13 -7.30
N VAL A 112 -0.57 10.32 -7.91
CA VAL A 112 0.61 9.47 -7.61
C VAL A 112 1.02 9.68 -6.16
N GLY A 113 1.08 10.93 -5.70
CA GLY A 113 1.37 11.26 -4.30
C GLY A 113 0.41 10.58 -3.32
N GLU A 114 -0.90 10.69 -3.54
CA GLU A 114 -1.93 10.01 -2.72
C GLU A 114 -1.75 8.50 -2.73
N LEU A 115 -1.42 7.92 -3.88
CA LEU A 115 -1.20 6.48 -4.00
C LEU A 115 0.02 6.07 -3.18
N VAL A 116 1.17 6.71 -3.36
CA VAL A 116 2.42 6.32 -2.66
C VAL A 116 2.47 6.72 -1.18
N SER A 117 1.66 7.69 -0.74
CA SER A 117 1.58 8.10 0.67
C SER A 117 0.46 7.40 1.45
N CYS A 118 -0.45 6.70 0.75
CA CYS A 118 -1.54 5.95 1.37
C CYS A 118 -1.23 4.45 1.43
N PRO A 119 -1.01 3.87 2.63
CA PRO A 119 -0.70 2.45 2.78
C PRO A 119 -1.84 1.55 2.31
N PHE A 120 -3.09 1.99 2.42
CA PHE A 120 -4.25 1.24 1.92
C PHE A 120 -4.25 1.18 0.39
N CYS A 121 -3.99 2.29 -0.29
CA CYS A 121 -3.93 2.32 -1.75
C CYS A 121 -2.76 1.48 -2.27
N LEU A 122 -1.57 1.58 -1.64
CA LEU A 122 -0.42 0.73 -2.00
C LEU A 122 -0.66 -0.76 -1.76
N SER A 123 -1.46 -1.13 -0.76
CA SER A 123 -1.67 -2.54 -0.42
C SER A 123 -2.20 -3.38 -1.58
N VAL A 124 -3.05 -2.78 -2.43
CA VAL A 124 -3.57 -3.44 -3.63
C VAL A 124 -2.41 -3.77 -4.59
N TRP A 125 -1.52 -2.82 -4.86
CA TRP A 125 -0.38 -3.01 -5.76
C TRP A 125 0.63 -4.02 -5.22
N VAL A 126 0.92 -3.95 -3.91
CA VAL A 126 1.83 -4.87 -3.22
C VAL A 126 1.26 -6.29 -3.25
N ALA A 127 -0.03 -6.46 -2.93
CA ALA A 127 -0.69 -7.76 -2.99
C ALA A 127 -0.69 -8.35 -4.41
N THR A 128 -0.96 -7.54 -5.44
CA THR A 128 -0.86 -7.97 -6.84
C THR A 128 0.56 -8.38 -7.22
N GLY A 129 1.57 -7.65 -6.73
CA GLY A 129 2.98 -8.01 -6.90
C GLY A 129 3.33 -9.36 -6.27
N PHE A 130 2.89 -9.63 -5.04
CA PHE A 130 3.04 -10.94 -4.41
C PHE A 130 2.29 -12.03 -5.18
N ALA A 131 1.06 -11.78 -5.62
CA ALA A 131 0.28 -12.75 -6.38
C ALA A 131 0.97 -13.11 -7.71
N ALA A 132 1.47 -12.10 -8.46
CA ALA A 132 2.25 -12.32 -9.66
C ALA A 132 3.55 -13.09 -9.35
N GLY A 133 4.25 -12.71 -8.28
CA GLY A 133 5.44 -13.40 -7.81
C GLY A 133 5.21 -14.89 -7.55
N LEU A 134 4.07 -15.27 -6.95
CA LEU A 134 3.71 -16.67 -6.75
C LEU A 134 3.53 -17.44 -8.07
N VAL A 135 3.14 -16.76 -9.15
CA VAL A 135 2.99 -17.37 -10.48
C VAL A 135 4.34 -17.50 -11.20
N PHE A 136 5.18 -16.46 -11.13
CA PHE A 136 6.44 -16.41 -11.90
C PHE A 136 7.65 -16.97 -11.14
N ALA A 137 7.75 -16.74 -9.83
CA ALA A 137 8.89 -17.09 -8.98
C ALA A 137 8.48 -17.47 -7.53
N PRO A 138 7.69 -18.55 -7.34
CA PRO A 138 7.04 -18.86 -6.06
C PRO A 138 7.98 -19.01 -4.86
N ARG A 139 9.16 -19.61 -5.05
CA ARG A 139 10.13 -19.82 -3.97
C ARG A 139 10.67 -18.49 -3.43
N PHE A 140 11.00 -17.57 -4.33
CA PHE A 140 11.52 -16.27 -3.95
C PHE A 140 10.42 -15.42 -3.30
N THR A 141 9.22 -15.44 -3.86
CA THR A 141 8.09 -14.70 -3.30
C THR A 141 7.72 -15.17 -1.90
N ARG A 142 7.72 -16.48 -1.64
CA ARG A 142 7.52 -17.03 -0.30
C ARG A 142 8.61 -16.59 0.68
N LEU A 143 9.87 -16.61 0.25
CA LEU A 143 10.97 -16.13 1.08
C LEU A 143 10.75 -14.66 1.47
N VAL A 144 10.46 -13.80 0.49
CA VAL A 144 10.21 -12.37 0.71
C VAL A 144 9.01 -12.15 1.64
N ALA A 145 7.89 -12.84 1.42
CA ALA A 145 6.71 -12.73 2.27
C ALA A 145 7.00 -13.16 3.71
N THR A 146 7.73 -14.25 3.90
CA THR A 146 8.16 -14.72 5.22
C THR A 146 9.08 -13.70 5.91
N THR A 147 10.05 -13.14 5.20
CA THR A 147 10.97 -12.13 5.75
C THR A 147 10.19 -10.90 6.23
N PHE A 148 9.32 -10.33 5.41
CA PHE A 148 8.54 -9.16 5.82
C PHE A 148 7.54 -9.47 6.93
N THR A 149 6.99 -10.69 6.97
CA THR A 149 6.16 -11.14 8.09
C THR A 149 6.96 -11.20 9.39
N ALA A 150 8.18 -11.75 9.35
CA ALA A 150 9.06 -11.78 10.53
C ALA A 150 9.40 -10.38 11.03
N VAL A 151 9.65 -9.43 10.12
CA VAL A 151 9.85 -8.01 10.49
C VAL A 151 8.60 -7.43 11.15
N ALA A 152 7.41 -7.66 10.56
CA ALA A 152 6.16 -7.17 11.13
C ALA A 152 5.91 -7.69 12.55
N VAL A 153 6.21 -8.97 12.77
CA VAL A 153 6.13 -9.59 14.10
C VAL A 153 7.14 -8.94 15.04
N SER A 154 8.40 -8.78 14.62
CA SER A 154 9.44 -8.10 15.41
C SER A 154 9.01 -6.70 15.87
N ASP A 155 8.46 -5.89 14.98
CA ASP A 155 7.99 -4.55 15.30
C ASP A 155 6.83 -4.57 16.29
N ALA A 156 5.89 -5.52 16.12
CA ALA A 156 4.79 -5.69 17.05
C ALA A 156 5.27 -6.08 18.46
N LEU A 157 6.32 -6.93 18.56
CA LEU A 157 6.95 -7.25 19.83
C LEU A 157 7.62 -6.01 20.46
N GLN A 158 8.30 -5.18 19.66
CA GLN A 158 8.94 -3.95 20.16
C GLN A 158 7.90 -2.97 20.70
N LEU A 159 6.80 -2.75 19.98
CA LEU A 159 5.69 -1.90 20.43
C LEU A 159 5.02 -2.47 21.70
N GLY A 160 4.83 -3.79 21.76
CA GLY A 160 4.31 -4.47 22.95
C GLY A 160 5.22 -4.31 24.17
N TYR A 161 6.53 -4.39 23.97
CA TYR A 161 7.52 -4.16 25.02
C TYR A 161 7.52 -2.72 25.51
N ALA A 162 7.49 -1.75 24.58
CA ALA A 162 7.38 -0.33 24.93
C ALA A 162 6.10 -0.03 25.71
N ALA A 163 4.96 -0.60 25.31
CA ALA A 163 3.70 -0.48 26.03
C ALA A 163 3.78 -1.10 27.44
N ALA A 164 4.43 -2.25 27.58
CA ALA A 164 4.62 -2.90 28.88
C ALA A 164 5.48 -2.07 29.84
N GLN A 165 6.48 -1.33 29.34
CA GLN A 165 7.31 -0.43 30.16
C GLN A 165 6.54 0.81 30.67
N GLN A 166 5.51 1.25 29.95
CA GLN A 166 4.70 2.41 30.31
C GLN A 166 3.61 2.08 31.35
N LEU A 167 3.38 0.80 31.65
CA LEU A 167 2.46 0.40 32.71
C LEU A 167 2.99 0.88 34.07
N PRO A 168 2.23 1.67 34.83
CA PRO A 168 2.63 2.06 36.18
C PRO A 168 2.91 0.81 37.00
N LYS A 169 4.09 0.72 37.62
CA LYS A 169 4.36 -0.33 38.61
C LYS A 169 3.26 -0.25 39.66
N ARG A 170 2.45 -1.31 39.77
CA ARG A 170 1.37 -1.42 40.76
C ARG A 170 1.96 -1.08 42.12
N ALA A 171 1.42 -0.03 42.77
CA ALA A 171 1.84 0.33 44.11
C ALA A 171 1.67 -0.90 45.01
N ASP A 172 2.72 -1.22 45.77
CA ASP A 172 2.71 -2.28 46.75
C ASP A 172 1.60 -1.96 47.78
N PRO A 173 0.66 -2.86 48.09
CA PRO A 173 -0.46 -2.58 48.99
C PRO A 173 -0.04 -2.49 50.48
N THR A 174 1.21 -2.13 50.78
CA THR A 174 1.73 -2.01 52.16
C THR A 174 2.58 -0.74 52.31
N SER A 175 1.93 0.42 52.41
CA SER A 175 2.50 1.63 53.02
C SER A 175 1.41 2.42 53.72
#